data_AF-A0ABD4B7I8-F1
#
_entry.id   AF-A0ABD4B7I8-F1
#
_cell.length_a   1.000
_cell.length_b   1.000
_cell.length_c   1.000
_cell.angle_alpha   90.00
_cell.angle_beta   90.00
_cell.angle_gamma   90.00
#
_symmetry.space_group_name_H-M   'P 1'
#
loop_
_entity.id
_entity.type
_entity.pdbx_description
1 polymer ?
#
loop_
_entity_poly.entity_id
_entity_poly.type
_entity_poly.pdbx_seq_one_letter_code
_entity_poly.pdbx_strand_id
1 'polypeptide(L)'
;MFGKSSNDTQENPKDAQKKEEALKKVQEVQEENAKLNRDKNDLARERDNLNDQLNASQKQVQALEQSQQVLENEKAKLLKEKDNLNTDLSNAKSQAEKTSQKLNELERKHAPYKKLEKLYEVFLEVKGCLNFNFVATTHSAMDLIAYILSDSKYYLESLYNKTSQELSDKRSDKGEKLAELFDLLFEYVKDKKFERLKEPSAYDHSCKTLYPEQNTSQKMQRVVLRGYTYDKKIACHTIVDMGS
;
A
#
# COMPACT_ATOMS: atom_id res chain seq x y z
N MET A 1 -77.53 -120.49 -36.28
CA MET A 1 -76.77 -119.78 -37.32
C MET A 1 -76.24 -118.50 -36.71
N PHE A 2 -74.97 -118.47 -36.31
CA PHE A 2 -73.82 -118.04 -37.14
C PHE A 2 -73.77 -116.52 -37.33
N GLY A 3 -72.79 -115.87 -36.70
CA GLY A 3 -72.44 -114.47 -36.98
C GLY A 3 -71.64 -113.75 -35.88
N LYS A 4 -70.53 -114.34 -35.41
CA LYS A 4 -69.53 -113.64 -34.59
C LYS A 4 -68.79 -112.60 -35.45
N SER A 5 -68.48 -111.45 -34.87
CA SER A 5 -67.09 -110.94 -34.88
C SER A 5 -66.91 -109.94 -33.74
N SER A 6 -66.30 -110.42 -32.64
CA SER A 6 -65.63 -109.57 -31.65
C SER A 6 -64.51 -108.87 -32.39
N ASN A 7 -64.61 -107.57 -32.61
CA ASN A 7 -63.52 -106.78 -33.16
C ASN A 7 -62.60 -106.39 -32.01
N ASP A 8 -61.92 -107.40 -31.44
CA ASP A 8 -60.79 -107.20 -30.56
C ASP A 8 -59.67 -106.58 -31.40
N THR A 9 -59.56 -105.25 -31.34
CA THR A 9 -58.41 -104.54 -31.88
C THR A 9 -57.24 -104.82 -30.93
N GLN A 10 -56.59 -105.96 -31.09
CA GLN A 10 -55.29 -106.21 -30.46
C GLN A 10 -54.28 -105.27 -31.12
N GLU A 11 -53.94 -104.17 -30.44
CA GLU A 11 -52.81 -103.33 -30.81
C GLU A 11 -51.54 -104.17 -30.89
N ASN A 12 -50.86 -104.08 -32.04
CA ASN A 12 -49.57 -104.69 -32.27
C ASN A 12 -48.53 -104.06 -31.33
N PRO A 13 -47.75 -104.82 -30.54
CA PRO A 13 -46.78 -104.27 -29.59
C PRO A 13 -45.72 -103.35 -30.22
N LYS A 14 -45.47 -103.44 -31.53
CA LYS A 14 -44.60 -102.50 -32.27
C LYS A 14 -45.19 -101.09 -32.44
N ASP A 15 -46.51 -100.93 -32.44
CA ASP A 15 -47.17 -99.62 -32.60
C ASP A 15 -47.27 -98.88 -31.25
N ALA A 16 -47.48 -99.59 -30.15
CA ALA A 16 -47.42 -99.04 -28.80
C ALA A 16 -46.03 -98.45 -28.48
N GLN A 17 -44.96 -99.14 -28.89
CA GLN A 17 -43.57 -98.71 -28.66
C GLN A 17 -43.22 -97.44 -29.45
N LYS A 18 -43.69 -97.31 -30.70
CA LYS A 18 -43.54 -96.07 -31.51
C LYS A 18 -44.32 -94.89 -30.94
N LYS A 19 -45.51 -95.13 -30.38
CA LYS A 19 -46.35 -94.11 -29.75
C LYS A 19 -45.71 -93.58 -28.46
N GLU A 20 -45.05 -94.43 -27.69
CA GLU A 20 -44.31 -94.05 -26.49
C GLU A 20 -43.06 -93.20 -26.81
N GLU A 21 -42.28 -93.58 -27.82
CA GLU A 21 -41.16 -92.74 -28.32
C GLU A 21 -41.64 -91.37 -28.84
N ALA A 22 -42.77 -91.33 -29.54
CA ALA A 22 -43.36 -90.08 -30.01
C ALA A 22 -43.81 -89.17 -28.86
N LEU A 23 -44.41 -89.73 -27.81
CA LEU A 23 -44.78 -88.99 -26.60
C LEU A 23 -43.55 -88.39 -25.90
N LYS A 24 -42.47 -89.18 -25.73
CA LYS A 24 -41.22 -88.69 -25.13
C LYS A 24 -40.63 -87.51 -25.89
N LYS A 25 -40.58 -87.60 -27.24
CA LYS A 25 -40.09 -86.49 -28.07
C LYS A 25 -40.96 -85.24 -27.97
N VAL A 26 -42.29 -85.40 -27.91
CA VAL A 26 -43.21 -84.25 -27.73
C VAL A 26 -43.00 -83.59 -26.36
N GLN A 27 -42.74 -84.38 -25.33
CA GLN A 27 -42.49 -83.89 -23.97
C GLN A 27 -41.16 -83.14 -23.87
N GLU A 28 -40.08 -83.67 -24.46
CA GLU A 28 -38.79 -82.95 -24.56
C GLU A 28 -38.93 -81.61 -25.31
N VAL A 29 -39.65 -81.60 -26.44
CA VAL A 29 -39.91 -80.37 -27.21
C VAL A 29 -40.74 -79.36 -26.41
N GLN A 30 -41.67 -79.81 -25.57
CA GLN A 30 -42.43 -78.91 -24.68
C GLN A 30 -41.53 -78.30 -23.60
N GLU A 31 -40.63 -79.08 -23.01
CA GLU A 31 -39.67 -78.59 -22.01
C GLU A 31 -38.68 -77.59 -22.60
N GLU A 32 -38.16 -77.88 -23.80
CA GLU A 32 -37.26 -76.99 -24.52
C GLU A 32 -37.95 -75.68 -24.91
N ASN A 33 -39.20 -75.72 -25.40
CA ASN A 33 -40.00 -74.53 -25.67
C ASN A 33 -40.26 -73.70 -24.41
N ALA A 34 -40.52 -74.35 -23.27
CA ALA A 34 -40.70 -73.66 -22.00
C ALA A 34 -39.39 -72.96 -21.57
N LYS A 35 -38.23 -73.60 -21.78
CA LYS A 35 -36.92 -73.00 -21.51
C LYS A 35 -36.62 -71.82 -22.43
N LEU A 36 -36.79 -71.97 -23.74
CA LEU A 36 -36.62 -70.91 -24.72
C LEU A 36 -37.51 -69.70 -24.43
N ASN A 37 -38.76 -69.91 -23.99
CA ASN A 37 -39.64 -68.81 -23.60
C ASN A 37 -39.17 -68.08 -22.35
N ARG A 38 -38.56 -68.77 -21.37
CA ARG A 38 -37.95 -68.10 -20.21
C ARG A 38 -36.74 -67.28 -20.63
N ASP A 39 -35.83 -67.87 -21.39
CA ASP A 39 -34.62 -67.19 -21.88
C ASP A 39 -34.98 -65.94 -22.70
N LYS A 40 -36.01 -66.04 -23.56
CA LYS A 40 -36.53 -64.90 -24.33
C LYS A 40 -37.05 -63.77 -23.45
N ASN A 41 -37.76 -64.10 -22.37
CA ASN A 41 -38.26 -63.10 -21.42
C ASN A 41 -37.12 -62.46 -20.62
N ASP A 42 -36.12 -63.25 -20.23
CA ASP A 42 -34.95 -62.75 -19.50
C ASP A 42 -34.11 -61.81 -20.39
N LEU A 43 -33.87 -62.18 -21.64
CA LEU A 43 -33.22 -61.32 -22.64
C LEU A 43 -34.00 -60.03 -22.90
N ALA A 44 -35.34 -60.09 -22.93
CA ALA A 44 -36.16 -58.89 -23.07
C ALA A 44 -35.97 -57.93 -21.90
N ARG A 45 -35.93 -58.45 -20.65
CA ARG A 45 -35.67 -57.62 -19.46
C ARG A 45 -34.25 -57.04 -19.47
N GLU A 46 -33.26 -57.83 -19.88
CA GLU A 46 -31.87 -57.37 -19.96
C GLU A 46 -31.71 -56.26 -21.00
N ARG A 47 -32.34 -56.41 -22.18
CA ARG A 47 -32.38 -55.37 -23.22
C ARG A 47 -33.00 -54.07 -22.68
N ASP A 48 -34.12 -54.17 -21.96
CA ASP A 48 -34.79 -52.98 -21.42
C ASP A 48 -33.91 -52.28 -20.36
N ASN A 49 -33.26 -53.04 -19.48
CA ASN A 49 -32.29 -52.51 -18.51
C ASN A 49 -31.08 -51.85 -19.17
N LEU A 50 -30.53 -52.45 -20.23
CA LEU A 50 -29.43 -51.86 -21.00
C LEU A 50 -29.86 -50.56 -21.69
N ASN A 51 -31.09 -50.50 -22.20
CA ASN A 51 -31.63 -49.29 -22.82
C ASN A 51 -31.80 -48.15 -21.79
N ASP A 52 -32.24 -48.46 -20.58
CA ASP A 52 -32.32 -47.48 -19.48
C ASP A 52 -30.94 -46.96 -19.06
N GLN A 53 -29.94 -47.84 -18.96
CA GLN A 53 -28.55 -47.46 -18.70
C GLN A 53 -27.95 -46.60 -19.80
N LEU A 54 -28.25 -46.92 -21.07
CA LEU A 54 -27.81 -46.14 -22.22
C LEU A 54 -28.40 -44.72 -22.17
N ASN A 55 -29.69 -44.60 -21.90
CA ASN A 55 -30.38 -43.30 -21.78
C ASN A 55 -29.83 -42.48 -20.60
N ALA A 56 -29.55 -43.12 -19.45
CA ALA A 56 -28.93 -42.46 -18.31
C ALA A 56 -27.52 -41.96 -18.64
N SER A 57 -26.73 -42.76 -19.34
CA SER A 57 -25.36 -42.42 -19.74
C SER A 57 -25.34 -41.27 -20.75
N GLN A 58 -26.24 -41.28 -21.74
CA GLN A 58 -26.39 -40.17 -22.70
C GLN A 58 -26.74 -38.84 -22.01
N LYS A 59 -27.65 -38.88 -21.02
CA LYS A 59 -27.99 -37.68 -20.22
C LYS A 59 -26.78 -37.15 -19.43
N GLN A 60 -25.98 -38.05 -18.84
CA GLN A 60 -24.77 -37.64 -18.13
C GLN A 60 -23.74 -37.01 -19.06
N VAL A 61 -23.51 -37.57 -20.25
CA VAL A 61 -22.58 -37.02 -21.25
C VAL A 61 -23.02 -35.61 -21.66
N GLN A 62 -24.30 -35.40 -21.96
CA GLN A 62 -24.83 -34.06 -22.31
C GLN A 62 -24.63 -33.05 -21.18
N ALA A 63 -24.87 -33.44 -19.92
CA ALA A 63 -24.64 -32.57 -18.77
C ALA A 63 -23.16 -32.21 -18.59
N LEU A 64 -22.25 -33.16 -18.84
CA LEU A 64 -20.81 -32.93 -18.79
C LEU A 64 -20.34 -31.99 -19.90
N GLU A 65 -20.84 -32.15 -21.13
CA GLU A 65 -20.53 -31.26 -22.25
C GLU A 65 -20.97 -29.81 -21.95
N GLN A 66 -22.18 -29.64 -21.40
CA GLN A 66 -22.67 -28.32 -20.98
C GLN A 66 -21.81 -27.72 -19.87
N SER A 67 -21.45 -28.51 -18.86
CA SER A 67 -20.58 -28.07 -17.77
C SER A 67 -19.20 -27.63 -18.28
N GLN A 68 -18.62 -28.39 -19.22
CA GLN A 68 -17.34 -28.07 -19.83
C GLN A 68 -17.40 -26.75 -20.62
N GLN A 69 -18.48 -26.52 -21.37
CA GLN A 69 -18.68 -25.26 -22.10
C GLN A 69 -18.81 -24.06 -21.16
N VAL A 70 -19.50 -24.22 -20.02
CA VAL A 70 -19.62 -23.16 -19.00
C VAL A 70 -18.25 -22.86 -18.39
N LEU A 71 -17.47 -23.89 -18.04
CA LEU A 71 -16.13 -23.75 -17.47
C LEU A 71 -15.17 -23.03 -18.42
N GLU A 72 -15.17 -23.36 -19.72
CA GLU A 72 -14.34 -22.67 -20.71
C GLU A 72 -14.71 -21.19 -20.83
N ASN A 73 -16.00 -20.86 -20.80
CA ASN A 73 -16.48 -19.48 -20.84
C ASN A 73 -16.08 -18.70 -19.59
N GLU A 74 -16.18 -19.31 -18.41
CA GLU A 74 -15.78 -18.70 -17.14
C GLU A 74 -14.28 -18.47 -17.07
N LYS A 75 -13.48 -19.45 -17.50
CA LYS A 75 -12.03 -19.33 -17.62
C LYS A 75 -11.62 -18.19 -18.54
N ALA A 76 -12.30 -18.02 -19.68
CA ALA A 76 -12.04 -16.92 -20.60
C ALA A 76 -12.37 -15.54 -19.99
N LYS A 77 -13.44 -15.44 -19.19
CA LYS A 77 -13.78 -14.20 -18.46
C LYS A 77 -12.74 -13.87 -17.40
N LEU A 78 -12.33 -14.86 -16.60
CA LEU A 78 -11.31 -14.71 -15.56
C LEU A 78 -9.95 -14.31 -16.15
N LEU A 79 -9.59 -14.83 -17.33
CA LEU A 79 -8.36 -14.43 -18.01
C LEU A 79 -8.37 -12.95 -18.40
N LYS A 80 -9.49 -12.46 -18.96
CA LYS A 80 -9.65 -11.04 -19.30
C LYS A 80 -9.64 -10.14 -18.07
N GLU A 81 -10.31 -10.56 -17.00
CA GLU A 81 -10.31 -9.81 -15.74
C GLU A 81 -8.91 -9.72 -15.13
N LYS A 82 -8.13 -10.81 -15.18
CA LYS A 82 -6.73 -10.81 -14.76
C LYS A 82 -5.88 -9.81 -15.55
N ASP A 83 -6.04 -9.76 -16.88
CA ASP A 83 -5.27 -8.84 -17.72
C ASP A 83 -5.62 -7.37 -17.45
N ASN A 84 -6.90 -7.08 -17.21
CA ASN A 84 -7.37 -5.75 -16.81
C ASN A 84 -6.78 -5.35 -15.45
N LEU A 85 -6.87 -6.24 -14.45
CA LEU A 85 -6.30 -6.00 -13.11
C LEU A 85 -4.80 -5.76 -13.16
N ASN A 86 -4.07 -6.49 -14.02
CA ASN A 86 -2.63 -6.28 -14.18
C ASN A 86 -2.32 -4.90 -14.79
N THR A 87 -3.15 -4.44 -15.71
CA THR A 87 -3.04 -3.11 -16.31
C THR A 87 -3.33 -2.02 -15.28
N ASP A 88 -4.40 -2.16 -14.49
CA ASP A 88 -4.77 -1.23 -13.43
C ASP A 88 -3.69 -1.14 -12.35
N LEU A 89 -3.13 -2.28 -11.95
CA LEU A 89 -2.03 -2.34 -10.99
C LEU A 89 -0.79 -1.60 -11.48
N SER A 90 -0.43 -1.78 -12.76
CA SER A 90 0.70 -1.07 -13.38
C SER A 90 0.47 0.44 -13.41
N ASN A 91 -0.75 0.87 -13.78
CA ASN A 91 -1.14 2.28 -13.78
C ASN A 91 -1.09 2.89 -12.37
N ALA A 92 -1.64 2.20 -11.37
CA ALA A 92 -1.63 2.63 -9.97
C ALA A 92 -0.19 2.77 -9.44
N LYS A 93 0.70 1.82 -9.76
CA LYS A 93 2.11 1.88 -9.38
C LYS A 93 2.81 3.10 -9.98
N SER A 94 2.61 3.38 -11.27
CA SER A 94 3.17 4.57 -11.92
C SER A 94 2.66 5.87 -11.30
N GLN A 95 1.37 5.94 -10.95
CA GLN A 95 0.81 7.11 -10.27
C GLN A 95 1.37 7.29 -8.85
N ALA A 96 1.56 6.20 -8.10
CA ALA A 96 2.15 6.24 -6.76
C ALA A 96 3.60 6.75 -6.80
N GLU A 97 4.41 6.28 -7.75
CA GLU A 97 5.79 6.74 -7.96
C GLU A 97 5.83 8.24 -8.30
N LYS A 98 4.98 8.71 -9.23
CA LYS A 98 4.87 10.14 -9.57
C LYS A 98 4.45 10.99 -8.38
N THR A 99 3.54 10.51 -7.54
CA THR A 99 3.07 11.23 -6.35
C THR A 99 4.15 11.31 -5.29
N SER A 100 4.87 10.22 -5.05
CA SER A 100 6.02 10.19 -4.12
C SER A 100 7.12 11.16 -4.54
N GLN A 101 7.45 11.23 -5.84
CA GLN A 101 8.40 12.20 -6.36
C GLN A 101 7.94 13.65 -6.11
N LYS A 102 6.67 13.97 -6.41
CA LYS A 102 6.11 15.31 -6.15
C LYS A 102 6.10 15.66 -4.66
N LEU A 103 5.81 14.71 -3.77
CA LEU A 103 5.82 14.91 -2.33
C LEU A 103 7.23 15.28 -1.84
N ASN A 104 8.25 14.53 -2.28
CA ASN A 104 9.65 14.82 -1.94
C ASN A 104 10.09 16.19 -2.45
N GLU A 105 9.70 16.58 -3.66
CA GLU A 105 9.97 17.92 -4.19
C GLU A 105 9.30 19.01 -3.37
N LEU A 106 8.05 18.79 -2.96
CA LEU A 106 7.28 19.73 -2.14
C LEU A 106 7.89 19.87 -0.75
N GLU A 107 8.23 18.76 -0.08
CA GLU A 107 8.90 18.78 1.21
C GLU A 107 10.23 19.53 1.15
N ARG A 108 11.03 19.31 0.08
CA ARG A 108 12.27 20.08 -0.13
C ARG A 108 12.04 21.57 -0.33
N LYS A 109 10.95 21.97 -1.01
CA LYS A 109 10.55 23.37 -1.16
C LYS A 109 10.05 23.98 0.15
N HIS A 110 9.40 23.18 1.00
CA HIS A 110 8.80 23.62 2.26
C HIS A 110 9.75 23.58 3.47
N ALA A 111 10.84 22.83 3.42
CA ALA A 111 11.82 22.72 4.50
C ALA A 111 12.35 24.09 5.03
N PRO A 112 12.63 25.11 4.19
CA PRO A 112 13.04 26.43 4.68
C PRO A 112 11.93 27.19 5.43
N TYR A 113 10.65 26.96 5.08
CA TYR A 113 9.52 27.64 5.71
C TYR A 113 9.21 27.06 7.09
N LYS A 114 9.37 25.74 7.27
CA LYS A 114 9.23 25.08 8.58
C LYS A 114 10.24 25.60 9.61
N LYS A 115 11.46 25.95 9.17
CA LYS A 115 12.46 26.59 10.05
C LYS A 115 12.07 28.02 10.41
N LEU A 116 11.56 28.77 9.44
CA LEU A 116 11.10 30.15 9.64
C LEU A 116 9.89 30.24 10.57
N GLU A 117 8.95 29.30 10.45
CA GLU A 117 7.78 29.19 11.31
C GLU A 117 8.17 28.96 12.77
N LYS A 118 9.06 28.00 13.05
CA LYS A 118 9.61 27.76 14.40
C LYS A 118 10.32 28.98 14.98
N LEU A 119 11.14 29.66 14.18
CA LEU A 119 11.82 30.89 14.60
C LEU A 119 10.81 31.98 14.99
N TYR A 120 9.71 32.09 14.25
CA TYR A 120 8.65 33.06 14.52
C TYR A 120 7.85 32.71 15.78
N GLU A 121 7.52 31.43 15.99
CA GLU A 121 6.86 30.95 17.21
C GLU A 121 7.68 31.28 18.46
N VAL A 122 8.96 30.87 18.50
CA VAL A 122 9.85 31.14 19.63
C VAL A 122 10.02 32.65 19.85
N PHE A 123 10.13 33.43 18.78
CA PHE A 123 10.17 34.89 18.86
C PHE A 123 8.93 35.47 19.55
N LEU A 124 7.72 35.03 19.18
CA LEU A 124 6.48 35.55 19.77
C LEU A 124 6.39 35.32 21.28
N GLU A 125 6.95 34.22 21.77
CA GLU A 125 6.95 33.87 23.19
C GLU A 125 7.90 34.75 24.01
N VAL A 126 9.04 35.12 23.43
CA VAL A 126 10.07 35.91 24.13
C VAL A 126 10.07 37.38 23.76
N LYS A 127 9.21 37.83 22.83
CA LYS A 127 9.18 39.23 22.36
C LYS A 127 9.05 40.26 23.47
N GLY A 128 8.37 39.92 24.57
CA GLY A 128 8.21 40.81 25.74
C GLY A 128 9.48 40.97 26.57
N CYS A 129 10.45 40.06 26.43
CA CYS A 129 11.78 40.17 27.01
C CYS A 129 12.67 41.10 26.19
N LEU A 130 12.34 41.28 24.91
CA LEU A 130 13.08 42.09 23.97
C LEU A 130 12.59 43.53 24.07
N ASN A 131 13.40 44.43 24.61
CA ASN A 131 13.02 45.84 24.76
C ASN A 131 13.17 46.59 23.43
N PHE A 132 12.39 46.21 22.42
CA PHE A 132 12.33 46.89 21.14
C PHE A 132 11.13 47.83 21.14
N ASN A 133 11.33 49.11 21.47
CA ASN A 133 10.35 50.17 21.18
C ASN A 133 10.00 50.28 19.67
N PHE A 134 10.65 49.49 18.80
CA PHE A 134 10.52 49.49 17.35
C PHE A 134 9.58 48.40 16.78
N VAL A 135 9.38 47.26 17.48
CA VAL A 135 8.57 46.12 17.00
C VAL A 135 7.08 46.47 16.83
N ALA A 136 6.63 47.58 17.40
CA ALA A 136 5.27 48.09 17.21
C ALA A 136 4.95 48.48 15.75
N THR A 137 5.96 48.61 14.87
CA THR A 137 5.78 49.13 13.50
C THR A 137 6.20 48.18 12.37
N THR A 138 6.99 47.13 12.65
CA THR A 138 7.48 46.20 11.63
C THR A 138 6.49 45.06 11.40
N HIS A 139 6.00 44.95 10.15
CA HIS A 139 4.92 44.00 9.80
C HIS A 139 5.45 42.67 9.24
N SER A 140 6.76 42.52 8.99
CA SER A 140 7.34 41.27 8.47
C SER A 140 8.47 40.74 9.35
N ALA A 141 8.48 39.42 9.58
CA ALA A 141 9.54 38.72 10.30
C ALA A 141 10.91 38.88 9.64
N MET A 142 10.95 39.08 8.31
CA MET A 142 12.20 39.35 7.57
C MET A 142 12.80 40.71 7.93
N ASP A 143 11.98 41.75 8.11
CA ASP A 143 12.47 43.09 8.46
C ASP A 143 13.06 43.10 9.88
N LEU A 144 12.46 42.32 10.77
CA LEU A 144 12.95 42.14 12.13
C LEU A 144 14.27 41.36 12.17
N ILE A 145 14.36 40.23 11.46
CA ILE A 145 15.60 39.45 11.35
C ILE A 145 16.69 40.32 10.72
N ALA A 146 16.39 41.03 9.62
CA ALA A 146 17.33 41.95 8.97
C ALA A 146 17.81 43.05 9.91
N TYR A 147 16.91 43.62 10.73
CA TYR A 147 17.25 44.69 11.69
C TYR A 147 18.10 44.18 12.87
N ILE A 148 17.75 43.03 13.46
CA ILE A 148 18.55 42.36 14.51
C ILE A 148 19.96 42.03 13.98
N LEU A 149 20.04 41.61 12.71
CA LEU A 149 21.31 41.34 12.03
C LEU A 149 22.04 42.64 11.58
N SER A 150 21.35 43.77 11.45
CA SER A 150 21.85 45.04 10.93
C SER A 150 22.39 46.02 11.97
N ASP A 151 21.98 45.90 13.22
CA ASP A 151 22.51 46.72 14.32
C ASP A 151 22.96 45.80 15.46
N SER A 152 23.78 44.84 15.07
CA SER A 152 24.08 43.66 15.86
C SER A 152 24.77 44.02 17.18
N LYS A 153 25.54 45.12 17.25
CA LYS A 153 26.34 45.44 18.44
C LYS A 153 25.48 45.76 19.64
N TYR A 154 24.56 46.72 19.49
CA TYR A 154 23.73 47.16 20.60
C TYR A 154 22.69 46.09 20.98
N TYR A 155 22.09 45.44 19.99
CA TYR A 155 20.99 44.52 20.23
C TYR A 155 21.43 43.10 20.60
N LEU A 156 22.51 42.55 20.03
CA LEU A 156 23.00 41.23 20.49
C LEU A 156 23.56 41.33 21.91
N GLU A 157 24.22 42.43 22.25
CA GLU A 157 24.71 42.70 23.61
C GLU A 157 23.57 42.84 24.60
N SER A 158 22.59 43.71 24.30
CA SER A 158 21.39 43.85 25.13
C SER A 158 20.62 42.54 25.25
N LEU A 159 20.51 41.77 24.17
CA LEU A 159 19.78 40.51 24.16
C LEU A 159 20.51 39.44 24.97
N TYR A 160 21.82 39.31 24.82
CA TYR A 160 22.63 38.37 25.60
C TYR A 160 22.58 38.67 27.09
N ASN A 161 22.74 39.94 27.47
CA ASN A 161 22.65 40.38 28.86
C ASN A 161 21.27 40.08 29.44
N LYS A 162 20.22 40.27 28.64
CA LYS A 162 18.85 39.95 29.05
C LYS A 162 18.61 38.45 29.17
N THR A 163 19.08 37.64 28.23
CA THR A 163 19.01 36.17 28.31
C THR A 163 19.73 35.65 29.53
N SER A 164 20.93 36.17 29.82
CA SER A 164 21.70 35.81 31.02
C SER A 164 20.95 36.18 32.30
N GLN A 165 20.24 37.31 32.31
CA GLN A 165 19.39 37.73 33.42
C GLN A 165 18.17 36.81 33.58
N GLU A 166 17.44 36.51 32.51
CA GLU A 166 16.23 35.67 32.55
C GLU A 166 16.57 34.20 32.88
N LEU A 167 17.72 33.68 32.45
CA LEU A 167 18.21 32.34 32.83
C LEU A 167 18.49 32.20 34.33
N SER A 168 18.69 33.31 35.05
CA SER A 168 18.85 33.28 36.50
C SER A 168 17.52 33.09 37.24
N ASP A 169 16.38 33.36 36.59
CA ASP A 169 15.05 33.15 37.14
C ASP A 169 14.55 31.73 36.87
N LYS A 170 14.76 30.84 37.85
CA LYS A 170 14.35 29.43 37.80
C LYS A 170 12.82 29.21 37.74
N ARG A 171 12.01 30.27 37.85
CA ARG A 171 10.53 30.19 37.78
C ARG A 171 9.99 30.45 36.37
N SER A 172 10.85 30.79 35.40
CA SER A 172 10.46 31.06 34.03
C SER A 172 11.35 30.33 33.03
N ASP A 173 10.73 29.77 32.00
CA ASP A 173 11.38 29.16 30.83
C ASP A 173 11.83 30.20 29.78
N LYS A 174 11.61 31.49 30.03
CA LYS A 174 11.96 32.59 29.10
C LYS A 174 13.44 32.65 28.78
N GLY A 175 14.31 32.38 29.77
CA GLY A 175 15.76 32.33 29.54
C GLY A 175 16.17 31.22 28.57
N GLU A 176 15.55 30.04 28.69
CA GLU A 176 15.80 28.89 27.80
C GLU A 176 15.27 29.16 26.39
N LYS A 177 14.07 29.72 26.28
CA LYS A 177 13.47 30.11 24.98
C LYS A 177 14.23 31.22 24.28
N LEU A 178 14.81 32.16 25.04
CA LEU A 178 15.69 33.18 24.48
C LEU A 178 16.98 32.58 23.93
N ALA A 179 17.54 31.56 24.61
CA ALA A 179 18.70 30.82 24.09
C ALA A 179 18.32 30.03 22.81
N GLU A 180 17.15 29.40 22.79
CA GLU A 180 16.62 28.74 21.59
C GLU A 180 16.43 29.72 20.42
N LEU A 181 15.93 30.94 20.68
CA LEU A 181 15.83 32.00 19.68
C LEU A 181 17.20 32.33 19.09
N PHE A 182 18.24 32.44 19.92
CA PHE A 182 19.61 32.65 19.45
C PHE A 182 20.07 31.51 18.54
N ASP A 183 19.92 30.26 18.97
CA ASP A 183 20.36 29.10 18.20
C ASP A 183 19.64 29.00 16.84
N LEU A 184 18.34 29.25 16.81
CA LEU A 184 17.55 29.27 15.57
C LEU A 184 17.97 30.42 14.63
N LEU A 185 18.25 31.62 15.16
CA LEU A 185 18.79 32.74 14.37
C LEU A 185 20.15 32.38 13.77
N PHE A 186 21.04 31.75 14.55
CA PHE A 186 22.35 31.31 14.07
C PHE A 186 22.26 30.19 13.02
N GLU A 187 21.32 29.25 13.19
CA GLU A 187 21.07 28.22 12.18
C GLU A 187 20.59 28.84 10.86
N TYR A 188 19.72 29.86 10.93
CA TYR A 188 19.22 30.56 9.74
C TYR A 188 20.32 31.33 9.00
N VAL A 189 21.22 32.01 9.73
CA VAL A 189 22.39 32.70 9.15
C VAL A 189 23.38 31.72 8.49
N LYS A 190 23.46 30.47 8.97
CA LYS A 190 24.28 29.40 8.36
C LYS A 190 23.64 28.81 7.08
N ASP A 191 22.40 29.17 6.73
CA ASP A 191 21.76 28.74 5.50
C ASP A 191 22.47 29.34 4.28
N LYS A 192 22.74 28.50 3.26
CA LYS A 192 23.42 28.87 2.01
C LYS A 192 22.74 30.01 1.22
N LYS A 193 21.49 30.35 1.52
CA LYS A 193 20.77 31.50 0.92
C LYS A 193 21.23 32.85 1.46
N PHE A 194 21.96 32.88 2.58
CA PHE A 194 22.64 34.07 3.07
C PHE A 194 24.04 34.13 2.49
N GLU A 195 24.28 35.10 1.62
CA GLU A 195 25.60 35.33 1.02
C GLU A 195 26.36 36.36 1.88
N ARG A 196 27.61 36.05 2.22
CA ARG A 196 28.51 36.98 2.94
C ARG A 196 28.86 38.15 2.03
N LEU A 197 28.67 39.37 2.51
CA LEU A 197 29.12 40.59 1.83
C LEU A 197 30.65 40.62 1.76
N LYS A 198 31.20 40.96 0.58
CA LYS A 198 32.64 41.18 0.40
C LYS A 198 33.05 42.48 1.12
N GLU A 199 34.18 42.43 1.80
CA GLU A 199 34.70 43.51 2.67
C GLU A 199 34.90 44.83 1.91
N PRO A 200 34.53 45.99 2.52
CA PRO A 200 35.20 47.25 2.24
C PRO A 200 36.68 47.11 2.63
N SER A 201 37.59 47.48 1.74
CA SER A 201 39.04 47.15 1.73
C SER A 201 39.89 47.79 2.84
N ALA A 202 39.35 48.04 4.02
CA ALA A 202 40.09 48.60 5.16
C ALA A 202 39.63 47.96 6.48
N TYR A 203 39.85 46.65 6.65
CA TYR A 203 39.78 46.04 7.98
C TYR A 203 40.62 44.75 8.05
N ASP A 204 41.40 44.66 9.13
CA ASP A 204 42.42 43.65 9.41
C ASP A 204 41.85 42.21 9.57
N HIS A 205 42.65 41.22 9.16
CA HIS A 205 42.25 39.89 8.68
C HIS A 205 42.30 38.74 9.72
N SER A 206 42.38 39.01 11.03
CA SER A 206 42.51 37.93 12.02
C SER A 206 41.21 37.25 12.46
N CYS A 207 40.01 37.75 12.13
CA CYS A 207 38.75 37.05 12.50
C CYS A 207 38.21 36.22 11.33
N LYS A 208 38.52 34.93 11.36
CA LYS A 208 37.79 33.91 10.61
C LYS A 208 36.85 33.18 11.59
N THR A 209 35.63 32.93 11.13
CA THR A 209 34.63 31.97 11.63
C THR A 209 33.61 32.45 12.70
N LEU A 210 32.35 32.07 12.47
CA LEU A 210 31.20 32.20 13.39
C LEU A 210 31.14 30.94 14.27
N TYR A 211 31.67 31.01 15.48
CA TYR A 211 31.44 30.00 16.52
C TYR A 211 31.03 30.70 17.82
N PRO A 212 30.08 30.16 18.59
CA PRO A 212 29.91 30.56 19.98
C PRO A 212 31.19 30.15 20.72
N GLU A 213 32.01 31.13 21.09
CA GLU A 213 33.20 30.88 21.91
C GLU A 213 32.76 30.93 23.37
N GLN A 214 32.66 29.76 24.00
CA GLN A 214 32.27 29.62 25.40
C GLN A 214 33.51 29.62 26.30
N ASN A 215 33.45 30.29 27.44
CA ASN A 215 34.49 30.13 28.47
C ASN A 215 34.42 28.76 29.16
N THR A 216 35.37 28.49 30.04
CA THR A 216 35.40 27.30 30.91
C THR A 216 34.15 27.14 31.80
N SER A 217 33.29 28.17 31.88
CA SER A 217 31.99 28.14 32.57
C SER A 217 30.79 28.06 31.60
N GLN A 218 31.01 27.69 30.33
CA GLN A 218 30.00 27.55 29.27
C GLN A 218 29.23 28.83 28.90
N LYS A 219 29.71 30.02 29.31
CA LYS A 219 29.09 31.31 28.97
C LYS A 219 29.65 31.81 27.63
N MET A 220 28.78 32.24 26.71
CA MET A 220 29.22 32.82 25.43
C MET A 220 30.00 34.11 25.68
N GLN A 221 31.22 34.21 25.15
CA GLN A 221 32.10 35.39 25.30
C GLN A 221 32.12 36.28 24.05
N ARG A 222 31.82 35.74 22.86
CA ARG A 222 31.89 36.49 21.61
C ARG A 222 30.89 35.98 20.58
N VAL A 223 30.25 36.90 19.85
CA VAL A 223 29.38 36.61 18.70
C VAL A 223 29.78 37.53 17.55
N VAL A 224 30.33 36.98 16.47
CA VAL A 224 30.83 37.77 15.32
C VAL A 224 29.94 37.59 14.09
N LEU A 225 29.03 38.52 13.80
CA LEU A 225 28.22 38.50 12.59
C LEU A 225 28.78 39.44 11.50
N ARG A 226 29.56 38.96 10.53
CA ARG A 226 30.04 39.82 9.42
C ARG A 226 28.97 39.93 8.32
N GLY A 227 28.65 41.13 7.84
CA GLY A 227 27.48 41.44 6.99
C GLY A 227 27.06 40.39 5.95
N TYR A 228 25.74 40.14 5.86
CA TYR A 228 25.13 39.15 4.97
C TYR A 228 23.98 39.79 4.16
N THR A 229 23.77 39.31 2.93
CA THR A 229 22.58 39.61 2.13
C THR A 229 21.70 38.37 2.01
N TYR A 230 20.39 38.54 2.20
CA TYR A 230 19.39 37.51 1.85
C TYR A 230 18.87 37.77 0.44
N ASP A 231 19.02 36.79 -0.46
CA ASP A 231 18.52 36.86 -1.85
C ASP A 231 18.90 38.17 -2.58
N LYS A 232 20.10 38.70 -2.28
CA LYS A 232 20.67 39.93 -2.87
C LYS A 232 19.87 41.23 -2.64
N LYS A 233 18.94 41.26 -1.67
CA LYS A 233 18.01 42.40 -1.48
C LYS A 233 18.25 43.27 -0.25
N ILE A 234 19.14 42.90 0.69
CA ILE A 234 19.37 43.66 1.93
C ILE A 234 20.87 43.79 2.20
N ALA A 235 21.36 45.01 2.45
CA ALA A 235 22.78 45.32 2.65
C ALA A 235 23.02 45.87 4.06
N CYS A 236 23.31 44.99 5.02
CA CYS A 236 23.56 45.36 6.42
C CYS A 236 24.88 44.77 6.92
N HIS A 237 25.67 45.57 7.64
CA HIS A 237 27.04 45.24 8.06
C HIS A 237 27.24 45.67 9.51
N THR A 238 27.51 44.77 10.46
CA THR A 238 27.87 45.16 11.84
C THR A 238 28.69 44.09 12.56
N ILE A 239 29.88 44.45 13.04
CA ILE A 239 30.74 43.59 13.87
C ILE A 239 30.45 43.89 15.35
N VAL A 240 30.23 42.85 16.15
CA VAL A 240 30.01 42.96 17.61
C VAL A 240 31.16 42.30 18.34
N ASP A 241 31.82 43.07 19.19
CA ASP A 241 32.73 42.55 20.21
C ASP A 241 32.03 42.77 21.55
N MET A 242 31.78 41.68 22.29
CA MET A 242 30.99 41.69 23.53
C MET A 242 31.87 41.95 24.76
N GLY A 243 33.19 42.13 24.57
CA GLY A 243 34.15 42.38 25.64
C GLY A 243 34.47 41.14 26.50
N SER A 244 35.57 41.23 27.25
CA SER A 244 36.03 40.23 28.22
C SER A 244 35.20 40.21 29.51
#